data_AF-A0A378I2P7-F1
#
_entry.id   AF-A0A378I2P7-F1
#
_cell.length_a   1.000
_cell.length_b   1.000
_cell.length_c   1.000
_cell.angle_alpha   90.00
_cell.angle_beta   90.00
_cell.angle_gamma   90.00
#
_symmetry.space_group_name_H-M   'P 1'
#
loop_
_entity.id
_entity.type
_entity.pdbx_description
1 polymer ?
#
loop_
_entity_poly.entity_id
_entity_poly.type
_entity_poly.pdbx_seq_one_letter_code
_entity_poly.pdbx_strand_id
1 'polypeptide(L)'
;MNELDILRLFYDEMTTRGETRDNVFLNIDEVAVEILSNKLGYPVSLQEAQRVTDICIANEWLERTTIDPGYNFLSLTAIGLQIVLANQYT
;
A
#
# COMPACT_ATOMS: atom_id res chain seq x y z
N MET A 1 0.41 -3.02 -12.72
CA MET A 1 0.16 -2.42 -11.39
C MET A 1 1.11 -1.26 -11.23
N ASN A 2 0.72 -0.22 -10.50
CA ASN A 2 1.53 0.97 -10.24
C ASN A 2 1.46 1.38 -8.76
N GLU A 3 2.13 2.48 -8.42
CA GLU A 3 2.23 3.00 -7.05
C GLU A 3 0.85 3.32 -6.47
N LEU A 4 -0.07 3.85 -7.26
CA LEU A 4 -1.43 4.17 -6.80
C LEU A 4 -2.20 2.91 -6.39
N ASP A 5 -1.99 1.78 -7.06
CA ASP A 5 -2.63 0.51 -6.69
C ASP A 5 -2.18 0.07 -5.29
N ILE A 6 -0.89 0.19 -4.99
CA ILE A 6 -0.33 -0.10 -3.67
C ILE A 6 -0.87 0.90 -2.64
N LEU A 7 -0.82 2.20 -2.90
CA LEU A 7 -1.29 3.18 -1.92
C LEU A 7 -2.81 3.06 -1.65
N ARG A 8 -3.59 2.70 -2.67
CA ARG A 8 -5.03 2.41 -2.53
C ARG A 8 -5.30 1.19 -1.66
N LEU A 9 -4.40 0.18 -1.62
CA LEU A 9 -4.55 -0.96 -0.71
C LEU A 9 -4.61 -0.49 0.76
N PHE A 10 -3.70 0.39 1.17
CA PHE A 10 -3.68 0.95 2.52
C PHE A 10 -4.88 1.85 2.79
N TYR A 11 -5.24 2.70 1.83
CA TYR A 11 -6.39 3.59 1.95
C TYR A 11 -7.71 2.82 2.08
N ASP A 12 -7.90 1.75 1.30
CA ASP A 12 -9.10 0.92 1.37
C ASP A 12 -9.19 0.23 2.73
N GLU A 13 -8.06 -0.23 3.29
CA GLU A 13 -8.04 -0.79 4.64
C GLU A 13 -8.43 0.27 5.69
N MET A 14 -7.90 1.50 5.58
CA MET A 14 -8.30 2.61 6.45
C MET A 14 -9.80 2.87 6.41
N THR A 15 -10.37 2.93 5.21
CA THR A 15 -11.82 3.17 5.05
C THR A 15 -12.66 1.98 5.54
N THR A 16 -12.20 0.76 5.31
CA THR A 16 -12.85 -0.47 5.76
C THR A 16 -12.88 -0.57 7.29
N ARG A 17 -11.78 -0.21 7.96
CA ARG A 17 -11.69 -0.20 9.43
C ARG A 17 -12.29 1.05 10.09
N GLY A 18 -12.49 2.13 9.33
CA GLY A 18 -12.85 3.43 9.88
C GLY A 18 -11.73 4.05 10.71
N GLU A 19 -10.47 3.73 10.39
CA GLU A 19 -9.28 4.12 11.15
C GLU A 19 -8.41 5.12 10.37
N THR A 20 -7.59 5.88 11.11
CA THR A 20 -6.60 6.78 10.52
C THR A 20 -5.34 6.02 10.09
N ARG A 21 -4.54 6.63 9.22
CA ARG A 21 -3.29 6.05 8.69
C ARG A 21 -2.36 5.53 9.79
N ASP A 22 -2.32 6.22 10.93
CA ASP A 22 -1.44 5.90 12.06
C ASP A 22 -1.82 4.59 12.79
N ASN A 23 -3.01 4.04 12.50
CA ASN A 23 -3.49 2.77 13.07
C ASN A 23 -3.57 1.63 12.03
N VAL A 24 -3.31 1.92 10.76
CA VAL A 24 -3.34 0.91 9.69
C VAL A 24 -1.93 0.48 9.35
N PHE A 25 -1.69 -0.81 9.55
CA PHE A 25 -0.44 -1.48 9.26
C PHE A 25 -0.72 -2.70 8.38
N LEU A 26 -0.10 -2.74 7.20
CA LEU A 26 -0.26 -3.84 6.25
C LEU A 26 1.09 -4.45 5.90
N ASN A 27 1.04 -5.71 5.48
CA ASN A 27 2.17 -6.41 4.90
C ASN A 27 2.00 -6.48 3.38
N ILE A 28 3.12 -6.60 2.65
CA ILE A 28 3.12 -6.97 1.23
C ILE A 28 3.58 -8.43 1.14
N ASP A 29 2.62 -9.31 1.39
CA ASP A 29 2.72 -10.76 1.36
C ASP A 29 1.71 -11.35 0.37
N GLU A 30 1.57 -12.68 0.35
CA GLU A 30 0.65 -13.37 -0.57
C GLU A 30 -0.81 -12.93 -0.41
N VAL A 31 -1.23 -12.52 0.80
CA VAL A 31 -2.60 -12.03 1.05
C VAL A 31 -2.80 -10.69 0.35
N ALA A 32 -1.83 -9.78 0.47
CA ALA A 32 -1.87 -8.51 -0.25
C ALA A 32 -1.87 -8.71 -1.76
N VAL A 33 -1.09 -9.66 -2.28
CA VAL A 33 -1.06 -10.02 -3.70
C VAL A 33 -2.40 -10.57 -4.19
N GLU A 34 -3.06 -11.41 -3.40
CA GLU A 34 -4.39 -11.92 -3.72
C GLU A 34 -5.42 -10.79 -3.79
N ILE A 35 -5.43 -9.88 -2.81
CA ILE A 35 -6.31 -8.71 -2.80
C ILE A 35 -6.06 -7.83 -4.05
N LEU A 36 -4.80 -7.52 -4.35
CA LEU A 36 -4.42 -6.72 -5.51
C LEU A 36 -4.82 -7.40 -6.82
N SER A 37 -4.58 -8.70 -6.95
CA SER A 37 -4.95 -9.47 -8.14
C SER A 37 -6.45 -9.44 -8.39
N ASN A 38 -7.24 -9.66 -7.33
CA ASN A 38 -8.70 -9.62 -7.41
C ASN A 38 -9.21 -8.22 -7.79
N LYS A 39 -8.64 -7.18 -7.20
CA LYS A 39 -9.04 -5.79 -7.47
C LYS A 39 -8.68 -5.32 -8.88
N LEU A 40 -7.54 -5.77 -9.40
CA LEU A 40 -7.03 -5.35 -10.71
C LEU A 40 -7.55 -6.22 -11.87
N GLY A 41 -8.10 -7.39 -11.58
CA GLY A 41 -8.64 -8.31 -12.60
C GLY A 41 -7.58 -9.08 -13.38
N TYR A 42 -6.33 -9.09 -12.91
CA TYR A 42 -5.24 -9.90 -13.47
C TYR A 42 -4.28 -10.36 -12.37
N PRO A 43 -3.54 -11.47 -12.56
CA PRO A 43 -2.59 -11.96 -11.56
C PRO A 43 -1.45 -10.96 -11.31
N VAL A 44 -1.25 -10.60 -10.06
CA VAL A 44 -0.07 -9.86 -9.57
C VAL A 44 0.89 -10.86 -8.95
N SER A 45 2.21 -10.66 -9.09
CA SER A 45 3.21 -11.45 -8.39
C SER A 45 3.68 -10.74 -7.12
N LEU A 46 4.12 -11.51 -6.12
CA LEU A 46 4.71 -10.95 -4.90
C LEU A 46 5.91 -10.05 -5.19
N GLN A 47 6.78 -10.46 -6.10
CA GLN A 47 7.95 -9.67 -6.50
C GLN A 47 7.54 -8.32 -7.11
N GLU A 48 6.50 -8.28 -7.94
CA GLU A 48 6.03 -7.04 -8.54
C GLU A 48 5.40 -6.12 -7.49
N ALA A 49 4.60 -6.67 -6.56
CA ALA A 49 4.05 -5.93 -5.43
C ALA A 49 5.15 -5.28 -4.60
N GLN A 50 6.14 -6.07 -4.20
CA GLN A 50 7.29 -5.61 -3.41
C GLN A 50 8.12 -4.55 -4.14
N ARG A 51 8.38 -4.74 -5.44
CA ARG A 51 9.12 -3.77 -6.27
C ARG A 51 8.40 -2.42 -6.33
N VAL A 52 7.09 -2.42 -6.52
CA VAL A 52 6.31 -1.16 -6.55
C VAL A 52 6.24 -0.54 -5.16
N THR A 53 6.11 -1.35 -4.10
CA THR A 53 6.19 -0.87 -2.72
C THR A 53 7.52 -0.18 -2.43
N ASP A 54 8.65 -0.69 -2.93
CA ASP A 54 9.95 -0.03 -2.77
C ASP A 54 9.96 1.37 -3.41
N ILE A 55 9.27 1.55 -4.55
CA ILE A 55 9.12 2.88 -5.18
C ILE A 55 8.27 3.80 -4.28
N CYS A 56 7.18 3.29 -3.69
CA CYS A 56 6.38 4.08 -2.74
C CYS A 56 7.18 4.49 -1.50
N ILE A 57 8.04 3.60 -0.99
CA ILE A 57 8.92 3.91 0.15
C ILE A 57 10.00 4.92 -0.25
N ALA A 58 10.62 4.76 -1.42
CA ALA A 58 11.63 5.69 -1.93
C ALA A 58 11.08 7.11 -2.15
N ASN A 59 9.79 7.23 -2.47
CA ASN A 59 9.08 8.51 -2.58
C ASN A 59 8.51 9.02 -1.25
N GLU A 60 8.77 8.33 -0.13
CA GLU A 60 8.26 8.67 1.21
C GLU A 60 6.72 8.65 1.31
N TRP A 61 6.05 7.85 0.46
CA TRP A 61 4.60 7.67 0.48
C TRP A 61 4.16 6.54 1.40
N LEU A 62 5.04 5.56 1.58
CA LEU A 62 4.93 4.53 2.61
C LEU A 62 6.15 4.59 3.52
N GLU A 63 5.96 4.16 4.77
CA GLU A 63 7.03 4.05 5.75
C GLU A 63 7.04 2.67 6.41
N ARG A 64 8.24 2.23 6.79
CA ARG A 64 8.42 1.07 7.67
C ARG A 64 8.21 1.51 9.10
N THR A 65 7.30 0.86 9.82
CA THR A 65 6.99 1.22 11.22
C THR A 65 7.81 0.39 12.21
N THR A 66 8.58 -0.56 11.70
CA THR A 66 9.49 -1.41 12.47
C THR A 66 10.91 -1.34 11.88
N ILE A 67 11.88 -1.84 12.63
CA ILE A 67 13.28 -1.93 12.20
C ILE A 67 13.47 -3.06 11.16
N ASP A 68 12.48 -3.94 10.99
CA ASP A 68 12.52 -5.01 9.98
C ASP A 68 12.55 -4.39 8.56
N PRO A 69 13.60 -4.66 7.75
CA PRO A 69 13.65 -4.18 6.38
C PRO A 69 12.63 -4.87 5.46
N GLY A 70 11.97 -5.94 5.94
CA GLY A 70 10.91 -6.64 5.25
C GLY A 70 9.72 -5.76 4.90
N TYR A 71 8.76 -6.34 4.18
CA TYR A 71 7.53 -5.68 3.77
C TYR A 71 6.42 -5.89 4.81
N ASN A 72 6.76 -5.81 6.10
CA ASN A 72 5.85 -6.04 7.21
C ASN A 72 5.54 -4.73 7.93
N PHE A 73 4.31 -4.59 8.41
CA PHE A 73 3.86 -3.43 9.19
C PHE A 73 4.19 -2.09 8.51
N LEU A 74 3.96 -2.00 7.21
CA LEU A 74 4.08 -0.75 6.49
C LEU A 74 2.89 0.14 6.85
N SER A 75 3.08 1.46 6.81
CA SER A 75 2.00 2.42 6.97
C SER A 75 2.09 3.51 5.90
N LEU A 76 0.96 4.17 5.70
CA LEU A 76 0.82 5.26 4.77
C LEU A 76 1.29 6.57 5.42
N THR A 77 2.20 7.29 4.78
CA THR A 77 2.62 8.60 5.29
C THR A 77 1.54 9.64 5.02
N ALA A 78 1.66 10.82 5.64
CA ALA A 78 0.80 11.95 5.33
C ALA A 78 0.90 12.36 3.85
N ILE A 79 2.09 12.26 3.24
CA ILE A 79 2.32 12.57 1.83
C ILE A 79 1.65 11.51 0.96
N GLY A 80 1.84 10.22 1.27
CA GLY A 80 1.17 9.13 0.56
C GLY A 80 -0.35 9.26 0.57
N LEU A 81 -0.94 9.69 1.70
CA LEU A 81 -2.37 9.95 1.79
C LEU A 81 -2.83 11.03 0.82
N GLN A 82 -2.09 12.12 0.73
CA GLN A 82 -2.41 13.20 -0.20
C GLN A 82 -2.36 12.72 -1.66
N ILE A 83 -1.37 11.89 -2.01
CA ILE A 83 -1.26 11.33 -3.37
C ILE A 83 -2.47 10.44 -3.70
N VAL A 84 -2.89 9.56 -2.79
CA VAL A 84 -4.09 8.73 -3.02
C VAL A 84 -5.33 9.59 -3.20
N LEU A 85 -5.56 10.53 -2.29
CA LEU A 85 -6.73 11.41 -2.30
C LEU A 85 -6.79 12.28 -3.55
N ALA A 86 -5.65 12.80 -4.02
CA ALA A 86 -5.56 13.57 -5.25
C ALA A 86 -5.93 12.74 -6.50
N ASN A 87 -5.73 11.42 -6.46
CA ASN A 87 -5.99 10.50 -7.56
C ASN A 87 -7.24 9.62 -7.33
N GLN A 88 -8.13 9.97 -6.39
CA GLN A 88 -9.37 9.23 -6.17
C GLN A 88 -10.47 9.53 -7.19
N TYR A 89 -10.41 10.70 -7.82
CA TYR A 89 -11.47 11.21 -8.71
C TYR A 89 -11.01 11.38 -10.16
N THR A 90 -9.90 10.74 -10.53
CA THR A 90 -9.35 10.73 -11.89
C THR A 90 -9.46 9.33 -12.47
#